data_AF-A0A4P6UC54-F1
#
_entry.id   AF-A0A4P6UC54-F1
#
_cell.length_a   1.000
_cell.length_b   1.000
_cell.length_c   1.000
_cell.angle_alpha   90.00
_cell.angle_beta   90.00
_cell.angle_gamma   90.00
#
_symmetry.space_group_name_H-M   'P 1'
#
loop_
_entity.id
_entity.type
_entity.pdbx_description
1 polymer ?
#
loop_
_entity_poly.entity_id
_entity_poly.type
_entity_poly.pdbx_seq_one_letter_code
_entity_poly.pdbx_strand_id
1 'polypeptide(L)'
;MSRRGFLGKAAGAAAGAAALTGMGWSPVFALPPAGSTGSGGGPVSALPVPPTFPSDIPLTQQAYVNWAKDIRFDAVWTAIARTPDDVVRIANWAKDNGFRVRARGTMHGWSPLTVVPGESVEKTLLVDTMTHLNWVNVNPSGTPATVTAGGGASLEAILTALQQHGLGWANSPAIGDLSIAGVLAIGAHGATYPAAGETVTPGQSYGSLSNLVTAMTAVVWDENIDRFVLRDFTRADPEITALLTHLGRSFVTAVTLQAGANVRLRCQSIMDIPWQEMFAQPGAPGRTYESFVERSGRVEAIWFPFTDKPWLKIWTPTPVRPPESREVFGPYNYFFTDNLPEPLTDLLGQVAAGIQAATPAFGIGQLVAVQAGLALTDTDDLWGWSKDVLFYLRHTTMRVTAGGGVVVTKRANIQRVINEFTTWHNRRMSELAAEGKYPINGPFEVRMCGVDDQSEVLVESAGPPNISAVRPRPDHPDWDTCIWMNVVTLPGTPGASAYFREMERWMADNYSGDYATFRSEWAKGWGFTDQGGYRDPEWLGETLPAAYTEGIPASGNWAATRASLNAHDPHRVFANSFHDRLLP
;
A
#
# COMPACT_ATOMS: atom_id res chain seq x y z
N MET A 1 -26.09 -18.86 46.30
CA MET A 1 -25.35 -17.99 47.24
C MET A 1 -25.05 -16.66 46.56
N SER A 2 -25.58 -15.60 47.18
CA SER A 2 -25.37 -14.14 47.05
C SER A 2 -24.60 -13.52 45.86
N ARG A 3 -25.35 -12.65 45.13
CA ARG A 3 -24.89 -11.44 44.43
C ARG A 3 -24.53 -10.34 45.45
N ARG A 4 -23.32 -9.79 45.42
CA ARG A 4 -22.98 -8.38 45.78
C ARG A 4 -21.47 -8.18 45.75
N GLY A 5 -21.02 -7.23 44.92
CA GLY A 5 -19.69 -6.66 45.02
C GLY A 5 -19.01 -6.45 43.67
N PHE A 6 -19.54 -5.57 42.82
CA PHE A 6 -18.72 -4.89 41.79
C PHE A 6 -19.47 -3.67 41.22
N LEU A 7 -19.86 -2.74 42.10
CA LEU A 7 -20.30 -1.40 41.72
C LEU A 7 -19.72 -0.43 42.75
N GLY A 8 -18.58 0.18 42.41
CA GLY A 8 -17.91 1.11 43.31
C GLY A 8 -16.54 1.58 42.86
N LYS A 9 -16.32 1.84 41.56
CA LYS A 9 -15.17 2.63 41.04
C LYS A 9 -15.47 3.29 39.68
N ALA A 10 -16.63 3.95 39.55
CA ALA A 10 -17.01 4.69 38.33
C ALA A 10 -17.30 6.17 38.62
N ALA A 11 -16.49 6.79 39.48
CA ALA A 11 -16.52 8.24 39.70
C ALA A 11 -15.12 8.70 40.12
N GLY A 12 -14.37 9.29 39.19
CA GLY A 12 -13.06 9.88 39.47
C GLY A 12 -11.99 9.61 38.41
N ALA A 13 -12.24 9.99 37.15
CA ALA A 13 -11.19 10.12 36.14
C ALA A 13 -11.61 11.09 35.02
N ALA A 14 -12.10 12.27 35.41
CA ALA A 14 -12.36 13.39 34.50
C ALA A 14 -11.50 14.59 34.94
N ALA A 15 -10.18 14.44 34.85
CA ALA A 15 -9.18 15.51 34.90
C ALA A 15 -7.78 14.89 34.70
N GLY A 16 -7.17 15.07 33.53
CA GLY A 16 -5.79 14.60 33.28
C GLY A 16 -5.49 14.22 31.84
N ALA A 17 -5.91 15.02 30.85
CA ALA A 17 -5.48 14.87 29.46
C ALA A 17 -4.27 15.80 29.19
N ALA A 18 -3.17 15.57 29.90
CA ALA A 18 -1.86 16.14 29.60
C ALA A 18 -0.80 15.31 30.33
N ALA A 19 0.26 14.92 29.62
CA ALA A 19 1.42 14.13 30.06
C ALA A 19 1.29 12.60 30.04
N LEU A 20 1.31 12.03 28.82
CA LEU A 20 1.94 10.72 28.54
C LEU A 20 2.87 10.86 27.31
N THR A 21 3.80 11.82 27.37
CA THR A 21 4.98 11.85 26.51
C THR A 21 6.07 11.03 27.18
N GLY A 22 6.28 9.80 26.70
CA GLY A 22 7.40 8.96 27.14
C GLY A 22 7.01 7.57 27.62
N MET A 23 6.41 6.75 26.76
CA MET A 23 6.61 5.30 26.84
C MET A 23 7.60 4.94 25.74
N GLY A 24 8.82 4.60 26.13
CA GLY A 24 9.84 4.08 25.22
C GLY A 24 9.31 2.84 24.51
N TRP A 25 9.37 2.87 23.18
CA TRP A 25 9.12 1.71 22.33
C TRP A 25 10.08 0.59 22.72
N SER A 26 9.55 -0.54 23.21
CA SER A 26 10.28 -1.81 23.24
C SER A 26 9.89 -2.57 21.97
N PRO A 27 10.84 -2.99 21.11
CA PRO A 27 10.49 -3.70 19.90
C PRO A 27 9.80 -5.01 20.26
N VAL A 28 8.54 -5.14 19.83
CA VAL A 28 7.87 -6.43 19.79
C VAL A 28 8.76 -7.36 18.95
N PHE A 29 9.12 -8.54 19.48
CA PHE A 29 9.98 -9.56 18.83
C PHE A 29 11.51 -9.38 18.86
N ALA A 30 12.08 -8.57 19.76
CA ALA A 30 13.51 -8.69 20.04
C ALA A 30 13.83 -10.10 20.56
N LEU A 31 14.66 -10.85 19.83
CA LEU A 31 15.12 -12.15 20.32
C LEU A 31 16.26 -11.92 21.32
N PRO A 32 16.27 -12.66 22.44
CA PRO A 32 17.39 -12.61 23.36
C PRO A 32 18.67 -13.16 22.69
N PRO A 33 19.86 -12.87 23.25
CA PRO A 33 21.14 -13.21 22.62
C PRO A 33 21.24 -14.69 22.20
N ALA A 34 22.04 -14.97 21.17
CA ALA A 34 22.29 -16.34 20.71
C ALA A 34 22.63 -17.27 21.90
N GLY A 35 21.92 -18.40 22.01
CA GLY A 35 22.05 -19.34 23.13
C GLY A 35 21.08 -19.14 24.30
N SER A 36 20.16 -18.17 24.22
CA SER A 36 19.09 -18.00 25.21
C SER A 36 17.75 -18.60 24.75
N THR A 37 16.84 -18.81 25.70
CA THR A 37 15.47 -19.26 25.43
C THR A 37 14.59 -18.07 25.05
N GLY A 38 14.02 -18.09 23.85
CA GLY A 38 13.04 -17.09 23.42
C GLY A 38 11.73 -17.23 24.19
N SER A 39 10.83 -16.24 24.06
CA SER A 39 9.50 -16.23 24.70
C SER A 39 8.58 -17.40 24.32
N GLY A 40 8.96 -18.21 23.33
CA GLY A 40 8.31 -19.45 22.92
C GLY A 40 9.00 -20.75 23.37
N GLY A 41 10.02 -20.69 24.25
CA GLY A 41 10.65 -21.88 24.84
C GLY A 41 11.58 -22.68 23.91
N GLY A 42 11.81 -22.24 22.67
CA GLY A 42 12.80 -22.83 21.75
C GLY A 42 14.13 -22.06 21.73
N PRO A 43 15.24 -22.70 21.29
CA PRO A 43 16.51 -22.02 21.07
C PRO A 43 16.36 -20.98 19.95
N VAL A 44 16.83 -19.74 20.21
CA VAL A 44 16.94 -18.71 19.17
C VAL A 44 17.91 -19.20 18.10
N SER A 45 17.48 -19.21 16.82
CA SER A 45 18.35 -19.54 15.68
C SER A 45 19.60 -18.67 15.71
N ALA A 46 20.77 -19.26 15.90
CA ALA A 46 22.02 -18.52 15.96
C ALA A 46 22.53 -18.23 14.53
N LEU A 47 21.91 -17.27 13.83
CA LEU A 47 22.50 -16.75 12.60
C LEU A 47 23.96 -16.34 12.89
N PRO A 48 24.92 -16.63 11.99
CA PRO A 48 26.31 -16.22 12.17
C PRO A 48 26.41 -14.72 12.45
N VAL A 49 27.26 -14.35 13.41
CA VAL A 49 27.49 -12.94 13.76
C VAL A 49 28.09 -12.23 12.56
N PRO A 50 27.54 -11.09 12.10
CA PRO A 50 28.08 -10.37 10.97
C PRO A 50 29.51 -9.90 11.27
N PRO A 51 30.48 -10.21 10.40
CA PRO A 51 31.89 -9.94 10.66
C PRO A 51 32.15 -8.43 10.63
N THR A 52 32.89 -7.90 11.61
CA THR A 52 33.36 -6.50 11.62
C THR A 52 32.26 -5.46 11.43
N PHE A 53 31.02 -5.75 11.86
CA PHE A 53 29.91 -4.80 11.78
C PHE A 53 30.24 -3.54 12.61
N PRO A 54 29.87 -2.33 12.14
CA PRO A 54 30.14 -1.09 12.88
C PRO A 54 29.63 -1.15 14.33
N SER A 55 30.55 -1.10 15.30
CA SER A 55 30.28 -1.44 16.70
C SER A 55 29.36 -0.46 17.44
N ASP A 56 29.23 0.76 16.93
CA ASP A 56 28.40 1.83 17.46
C ASP A 56 26.96 1.85 16.88
N ILE A 57 26.70 1.04 15.85
CA ILE A 57 25.35 0.85 15.28
C ILE A 57 24.69 -0.34 16.00
N PRO A 58 23.55 -0.14 16.71
CA PRO A 58 22.85 -1.23 17.36
C PRO A 58 22.44 -2.32 16.36
N LEU A 59 22.78 -3.57 16.68
CA LEU A 59 22.50 -4.74 15.86
C LEU A 59 21.87 -5.84 16.72
N THR A 60 20.71 -6.37 16.29
CA THR A 60 19.97 -7.41 17.00
C THR A 60 19.39 -8.43 16.01
N GLN A 61 19.08 -9.63 16.48
CA GLN A 61 18.24 -10.55 15.70
C GLN A 61 16.77 -10.32 16.07
N GLN A 62 15.93 -10.16 15.05
CA GLN A 62 14.48 -9.98 15.22
C GLN A 62 13.75 -10.89 14.24
N ALA A 63 12.56 -11.35 14.62
CA ALA A 63 11.68 -12.02 13.67
C ALA A 63 11.22 -11.03 12.59
N TYR A 64 11.06 -11.52 11.36
CA TYR A 64 10.39 -10.79 10.29
C TYR A 64 9.07 -11.49 9.97
N VAL A 65 7.96 -10.76 10.07
CA VAL A 65 6.64 -11.23 9.68
C VAL A 65 5.95 -10.11 8.92
N ASN A 66 5.62 -10.34 7.65
CA ASN A 66 4.85 -9.36 6.91
C ASN A 66 3.40 -9.28 7.41
N TRP A 67 2.65 -8.28 6.97
CA TRP A 67 1.28 -8.09 7.45
C TRP A 67 0.34 -9.27 7.13
N ALA A 68 0.43 -9.88 5.94
CA ALA A 68 -0.36 -11.06 5.60
C ALA A 68 0.09 -12.33 6.35
N LYS A 69 1.27 -12.29 6.96
CA LYS A 69 1.92 -13.40 7.66
C LYS A 69 2.18 -14.63 6.77
N ASP A 70 2.30 -14.45 5.46
CA ASP A 70 2.73 -15.49 4.51
C ASP A 70 4.24 -15.43 4.23
N ILE A 71 4.92 -14.37 4.65
CA ILE A 71 6.38 -14.25 4.72
C ILE A 71 6.79 -14.20 6.19
N ARG A 72 7.51 -15.23 6.64
CA ARG A 72 7.95 -15.36 8.04
C ARG A 72 9.39 -15.86 8.14
N PHE A 73 10.14 -15.24 9.03
CA PHE A 73 11.48 -15.64 9.45
C PHE A 73 11.59 -15.48 10.95
N ASP A 74 12.05 -16.54 11.63
CA ASP A 74 12.19 -16.53 13.09
C ASP A 74 13.29 -15.56 13.55
N ALA A 75 14.34 -15.39 12.75
CA ALA A 75 15.44 -14.46 13.02
C ALA A 75 15.97 -13.87 11.72
N VAL A 76 16.20 -12.56 11.71
CA VAL A 76 16.94 -11.81 10.69
C VAL A 76 17.76 -10.74 11.42
N TRP A 77 19.01 -10.52 10.99
CA TRP A 77 19.80 -9.41 11.52
C TRP A 77 19.13 -8.08 11.20
N THR A 78 18.96 -7.25 12.22
CA THR A 78 18.31 -5.94 12.13
C THR A 78 19.17 -4.90 12.83
N ALA A 79 19.62 -3.91 12.05
CA ALA A 79 20.32 -2.72 12.52
C ALA A 79 19.33 -1.57 12.75
N ILE A 80 19.62 -0.71 13.72
CA ILE A 80 18.86 0.52 13.99
C ILE A 80 19.73 1.71 13.59
N ALA A 81 19.53 2.22 12.37
CA ALA A 81 20.22 3.43 11.90
C ALA A 81 19.70 4.65 12.66
N ARG A 82 20.58 5.49 13.19
CA ARG A 82 20.21 6.75 13.88
C ARG A 82 20.21 7.92 12.92
N THR A 83 21.06 7.86 11.91
CA THR A 83 21.26 8.90 10.90
C THR A 83 21.31 8.30 9.50
N PRO A 84 21.10 9.10 8.43
CA PRO A 84 21.35 8.66 7.07
C PRO A 84 22.78 8.13 6.84
N ASP A 85 23.79 8.71 7.51
CA ASP A 85 25.18 8.25 7.42
C ASP A 85 25.39 6.82 7.96
N ASP A 86 24.61 6.39 8.95
CA ASP A 86 24.66 5.00 9.41
C ASP A 86 24.24 4.03 8.30
N VAL A 87 23.28 4.42 7.45
CA VAL A 87 22.86 3.62 6.30
C VAL A 87 24.00 3.51 5.27
N VAL A 88 24.72 4.61 5.02
CA VAL A 88 25.92 4.60 4.14
C VAL A 88 27.00 3.66 4.68
N ARG A 89 27.28 3.73 5.98
CA ARG A 89 28.27 2.87 6.65
C ARG A 89 27.87 1.39 6.57
N ILE A 90 26.59 1.09 6.77
CA ILE A 90 26.02 -0.25 6.62
C ILE A 90 26.13 -0.73 5.16
N ALA A 91 25.81 0.11 4.18
CA ALA A 91 25.86 -0.27 2.76
C ALA A 91 27.29 -0.59 2.31
N ASN A 92 28.26 0.23 2.71
CA ASN A 92 29.68 -0.01 2.43
C ASN A 92 30.20 -1.28 3.15
N TRP A 93 29.85 -1.46 4.43
CA TRP A 93 30.16 -2.70 5.15
C TRP A 93 29.56 -3.93 4.46
N ALA A 94 28.31 -3.83 3.98
CA ALA A 94 27.63 -4.93 3.32
C ALA A 94 28.28 -5.30 1.99
N LYS A 95 28.68 -4.30 1.18
CA LYS A 95 29.47 -4.50 -0.04
C LYS A 95 30.76 -5.25 0.25
N ASP A 96 31.52 -4.82 1.27
CA ASP A 96 32.81 -5.43 1.60
C ASP A 96 32.70 -6.84 2.20
N ASN A 97 31.53 -7.20 2.77
CA ASN A 97 31.30 -8.50 3.42
C ASN A 97 30.32 -9.42 2.65
N GLY A 98 29.84 -8.99 1.48
CA GLY A 98 28.89 -9.75 0.65
C GLY A 98 27.51 -9.90 1.27
N PHE A 99 27.05 -8.92 2.06
CA PHE A 99 25.70 -8.86 2.59
C PHE A 99 24.75 -8.10 1.66
N ARG A 100 23.46 -8.42 1.77
CA ARG A 100 22.35 -7.63 1.22
C ARG A 100 21.74 -6.77 2.32
N VAL A 101 21.30 -5.57 1.97
CA VAL A 101 20.70 -4.59 2.89
C VAL A 101 19.30 -4.24 2.40
N ARG A 102 18.33 -4.30 3.31
CA ARG A 102 16.92 -3.97 3.01
C ARG A 102 16.40 -2.96 4.02
N ALA A 103 15.72 -1.92 3.54
CA ALA A 103 14.97 -1.04 4.43
C ALA A 103 13.81 -1.80 5.07
N ARG A 104 13.62 -1.62 6.37
CA ARG A 104 12.49 -2.15 7.13
C ARG A 104 11.62 -0.99 7.58
N GLY A 105 10.45 -0.87 6.94
CA GLY A 105 9.34 -0.04 7.38
C GLY A 105 8.36 -0.84 8.25
N THR A 106 7.06 -0.65 8.06
CA THR A 106 6.00 -1.33 8.82
C THR A 106 5.81 -2.81 8.51
N MET A 107 6.58 -3.37 7.56
CA MET A 107 6.46 -4.75 7.09
C MET A 107 5.06 -5.06 6.49
N HIS A 108 4.36 -4.05 5.95
CA HIS A 108 3.02 -4.25 5.40
C HIS A 108 3.00 -4.94 4.03
N GLY A 109 4.08 -4.88 3.27
CA GLY A 109 4.12 -5.40 1.90
C GLY A 109 3.83 -6.90 1.79
N TRP A 110 3.08 -7.29 0.75
CA TRP A 110 2.87 -8.68 0.38
C TRP A 110 4.01 -9.23 -0.48
N SER A 111 4.60 -8.39 -1.33
CA SER A 111 5.64 -8.81 -2.26
C SER A 111 6.98 -9.07 -1.56
N PRO A 112 7.77 -10.06 -2.03
CA PRO A 112 9.02 -10.48 -1.40
C PRO A 112 10.18 -9.51 -1.68
N LEU A 113 9.93 -8.19 -1.61
CA LEU A 113 10.91 -7.12 -1.83
C LEU A 113 11.83 -6.89 -0.61
N THR A 114 11.46 -7.39 0.56
CA THR A 114 12.34 -7.35 1.74
C THR A 114 13.10 -8.66 1.84
N VAL A 115 12.41 -9.76 2.17
CA VAL A 115 12.98 -11.11 2.26
C VAL A 115 12.14 -12.08 1.43
N VAL A 116 12.77 -13.12 0.88
CA VAL A 116 12.15 -14.09 -0.03
C VAL A 116 11.81 -15.38 0.72
N PRO A 117 10.53 -15.79 0.82
CA PRO A 117 10.13 -16.98 1.57
C PRO A 117 10.92 -18.23 1.19
N GLY A 118 11.42 -18.95 2.19
CA GLY A 118 12.14 -20.22 2.01
C GLY A 118 13.62 -20.07 1.65
N GLU A 119 14.14 -18.84 1.51
CA GLU A 119 15.56 -18.61 1.24
C GLU A 119 16.38 -18.30 2.50
N SER A 120 17.70 -18.49 2.42
CA SER A 120 18.59 -18.15 3.53
C SER A 120 18.70 -16.64 3.73
N VAL A 121 18.65 -16.21 5.00
CA VAL A 121 18.84 -14.83 5.44
C VAL A 121 20.18 -14.60 6.15
N GLU A 122 21.10 -15.57 6.13
CA GLU A 122 22.41 -15.46 6.81
C GLU A 122 23.22 -14.23 6.39
N LYS A 123 23.11 -13.83 5.12
CA LYS A 123 23.75 -12.63 4.55
C LYS A 123 22.76 -11.52 4.22
N THR A 124 21.66 -11.44 4.96
CA THR A 124 20.67 -10.36 4.84
C THR A 124 20.64 -9.55 6.13
N LEU A 125 20.74 -8.22 5.99
CA LEU A 125 20.60 -7.26 7.07
C LEU A 125 19.40 -6.34 6.78
N LEU A 126 18.51 -6.21 7.75
CA LEU A 126 17.42 -5.24 7.73
C LEU A 126 17.88 -3.96 8.44
N VAL A 127 17.50 -2.80 7.90
CA VAL A 127 17.72 -1.51 8.56
C VAL A 127 16.38 -0.94 8.95
N ASP A 128 16.12 -0.86 10.26
CA ASP A 128 14.95 -0.18 10.79
C ASP A 128 15.07 1.33 10.51
N THR A 129 14.13 1.81 9.69
CA THR A 129 14.03 3.23 9.34
C THR A 129 13.10 4.00 10.27
N MET A 130 12.17 3.32 10.94
CA MET A 130 11.05 3.95 11.64
C MET A 130 11.41 4.41 13.04
N THR A 131 12.47 3.87 13.65
CA THR A 131 12.87 4.26 15.01
C THR A 131 13.49 5.66 15.09
N HIS A 132 14.37 6.03 14.14
CA HIS A 132 15.09 7.32 14.19
C HIS A 132 15.04 8.13 12.89
N LEU A 133 14.84 7.51 11.72
CA LEU A 133 14.73 8.22 10.44
C LEU A 133 13.27 8.62 10.16
N ASN A 134 12.57 9.12 11.18
CA ASN A 134 11.12 9.35 11.18
C ASN A 134 10.70 10.82 11.39
N TRP A 135 11.66 11.74 11.33
CA TRP A 135 11.41 13.17 11.47
C TRP A 135 10.55 13.71 10.33
N VAL A 136 9.81 14.79 10.61
CA VAL A 136 8.94 15.50 9.65
C VAL A 136 9.13 17.00 9.84
N ASN A 137 9.35 17.73 8.76
CA ASN A 137 9.48 19.18 8.74
C ASN A 137 8.65 19.78 7.60
N VAL A 138 7.75 20.72 7.91
CA VAL A 138 6.88 21.36 6.93
C VAL A 138 7.44 22.74 6.59
N ASN A 139 7.52 23.06 5.30
CA ASN A 139 7.80 24.39 4.79
C ASN A 139 6.52 24.99 4.18
N PRO A 140 5.64 25.58 5.00
CA PRO A 140 4.33 26.05 4.53
C PRO A 140 4.42 27.34 3.69
N SER A 141 5.51 28.09 3.81
CA SER A 141 5.78 29.32 3.06
C SER A 141 6.55 29.09 1.76
N GLY A 142 6.92 27.85 1.44
CA GLY A 142 7.56 27.49 0.17
C GLY A 142 6.64 27.78 -1.03
N THR A 143 7.22 27.85 -2.22
CA THR A 143 6.46 27.93 -3.48
C THR A 143 6.95 26.83 -4.43
N PRO A 144 6.31 25.63 -4.44
CA PRO A 144 5.13 25.25 -3.64
C PRO A 144 5.45 25.03 -2.15
N ALA A 145 4.41 24.96 -1.31
CA ALA A 145 4.56 24.45 0.05
C ALA A 145 5.01 22.99 0.01
N THR A 146 5.90 22.60 0.92
CA THR A 146 6.46 21.24 0.95
C THR A 146 6.51 20.66 2.35
N VAL A 147 6.67 19.33 2.42
CA VAL A 147 7.07 18.61 3.62
C VAL A 147 8.31 17.77 3.30
N THR A 148 9.33 17.88 4.13
CA THR A 148 10.50 17.00 4.11
C THR A 148 10.39 16.02 5.26
N ALA A 149 10.59 14.74 4.98
CA ALA A 149 10.50 13.68 5.98
C ALA A 149 11.63 12.65 5.82
N GLY A 150 12.08 12.09 6.94
CA GLY A 150 12.93 10.91 6.94
C GLY A 150 12.17 9.70 6.38
N GLY A 151 12.87 8.77 5.73
CA GLY A 151 12.28 7.64 5.01
C GLY A 151 11.37 6.73 5.87
N GLY A 152 11.57 6.70 7.17
CA GLY A 152 10.76 5.94 8.13
C GLY A 152 9.56 6.69 8.72
N ALA A 153 9.36 7.98 8.39
CA ALA A 153 8.20 8.73 8.86
C ALA A 153 6.90 8.11 8.34
N SER A 154 5.87 7.97 9.19
CA SER A 154 4.58 7.44 8.76
C SER A 154 3.76 8.49 7.99
N LEU A 155 2.88 8.04 7.10
CA LEU A 155 1.92 8.91 6.42
C LEU A 155 1.05 9.69 7.39
N GLU A 156 0.63 9.07 8.49
CA GLU A 156 -0.16 9.72 9.53
C GLU A 156 0.61 10.85 10.21
N ALA A 157 1.90 10.66 10.51
CA ALA A 157 2.73 11.71 11.08
C ALA A 157 2.89 12.89 10.10
N ILE A 158 3.11 12.59 8.81
CA ILE A 158 3.25 13.60 7.75
C ILE A 158 1.96 14.41 7.57
N LEU A 159 0.82 13.74 7.38
CA LEU A 159 -0.47 14.43 7.18
C LEU A 159 -0.95 15.16 8.44
N THR A 160 -0.58 14.67 9.63
CA THR A 160 -0.83 15.39 10.90
C THR A 160 -0.03 16.69 10.97
N ALA A 161 1.26 16.66 10.61
CA ALA A 161 2.09 17.87 10.58
C ALA A 161 1.59 18.87 9.52
N LEU A 162 1.25 18.40 8.31
CA LEU A 162 0.68 19.24 7.26
C LEU A 162 -0.63 19.91 7.70
N GLN A 163 -1.53 19.17 8.36
CA GLN A 163 -2.81 19.71 8.83
C GLN A 163 -2.64 20.88 9.81
N GLN A 164 -1.57 20.91 10.63
CA GLN A 164 -1.29 22.03 11.54
C GLN A 164 -1.02 23.34 10.80
N HIS A 165 -0.64 23.26 9.53
CA HIS A 165 -0.40 24.40 8.64
C HIS A 165 -1.51 24.61 7.62
N GLY A 166 -2.66 23.95 7.76
CA GLY A 166 -3.76 24.02 6.79
C GLY A 166 -3.43 23.35 5.45
N LEU A 167 -2.44 22.46 5.43
CA LEU A 167 -2.01 21.70 4.25
C LEU A 167 -2.45 20.23 4.34
N GLY A 168 -2.46 19.52 3.22
CA GLY A 168 -2.75 18.10 3.16
C GLY A 168 -2.54 17.53 1.76
N TRP A 169 -2.85 16.25 1.60
CA TRP A 169 -2.87 15.58 0.30
C TRP A 169 -4.27 15.18 -0.11
N ALA A 170 -4.56 15.27 -1.42
CA ALA A 170 -5.80 14.82 -2.03
C ALA A 170 -5.85 13.30 -2.05
N ASN A 171 -4.73 12.66 -2.41
CA ASN A 171 -4.59 11.21 -2.46
C ASN A 171 -3.69 10.69 -1.33
N SER A 172 -4.10 9.60 -0.70
CA SER A 172 -3.31 8.87 0.29
C SER A 172 -3.80 7.43 0.40
N PRO A 173 -2.91 6.44 0.60
CA PRO A 173 -3.30 5.10 1.03
C PRO A 173 -4.22 5.12 2.25
N ALA A 174 -5.08 4.11 2.36
CA ALA A 174 -6.06 3.95 3.44
C ALA A 174 -5.45 3.72 4.84
N ILE A 175 -4.16 3.39 4.90
CA ILE A 175 -3.42 3.03 6.12
C ILE A 175 -2.38 4.11 6.41
N GLY A 176 -2.52 4.80 7.55
CA GLY A 176 -1.64 5.90 7.92
C GLY A 176 -0.29 5.47 8.52
N ASP A 177 -0.20 4.25 9.06
CA ASP A 177 1.04 3.77 9.71
C ASP A 177 2.20 3.54 8.73
N LEU A 178 1.94 3.45 7.41
CA LEU A 178 2.95 3.11 6.40
C LEU A 178 4.10 4.15 6.35
N SER A 179 5.34 3.66 6.32
CA SER A 179 6.54 4.52 6.16
C SER A 179 6.59 5.17 4.77
N ILE A 180 7.00 6.44 4.68
CA ILE A 180 7.04 7.21 3.43
C ILE A 180 7.97 6.57 2.36
N ALA A 181 9.13 6.02 2.74
CA ALA A 181 10.00 5.33 1.78
C ALA A 181 9.34 4.04 1.24
N GLY A 182 8.63 3.31 2.10
CA GLY A 182 7.91 2.09 1.72
C GLY A 182 6.75 2.36 0.74
N VAL A 183 6.02 3.46 0.92
CA VAL A 183 4.91 3.81 0.01
C VAL A 183 5.42 4.32 -1.35
N LEU A 184 6.52 5.07 -1.37
CA LEU A 184 7.13 5.55 -2.60
C LEU A 184 7.75 4.39 -3.39
N ALA A 185 8.37 3.42 -2.70
CA ALA A 185 8.95 2.25 -3.34
C ALA A 185 7.99 1.51 -4.27
N ILE A 186 6.67 1.53 -4.00
CA ILE A 186 5.65 0.81 -4.79
C ILE A 186 4.66 1.75 -5.52
N GLY A 187 4.88 3.07 -5.51
CA GLY A 187 3.97 4.03 -6.14
C GLY A 187 2.58 4.05 -5.49
N ALA A 188 2.52 4.16 -4.16
CA ALA A 188 1.27 3.99 -3.44
C ALA A 188 0.24 5.08 -3.76
N HIS A 189 -1.04 4.72 -3.61
CA HIS A 189 -2.17 5.55 -3.95
C HIS A 189 -3.33 5.29 -2.98
N GLY A 190 -4.34 6.15 -3.02
CA GLY A 190 -5.66 5.95 -2.42
C GLY A 190 -6.76 5.81 -3.46
N ALA A 191 -7.98 6.19 -3.07
CA ALA A 191 -9.19 6.19 -3.90
C ALA A 191 -9.54 7.61 -4.37
N THR A 192 -8.58 8.33 -4.97
CA THR A 192 -8.73 9.76 -5.29
C THR A 192 -8.64 10.04 -6.77
N TYR A 193 -9.76 10.42 -7.35
CA TYR A 193 -9.92 10.81 -8.74
C TYR A 193 -10.74 12.10 -8.81
N PRO A 194 -10.57 12.98 -9.82
CA PRO A 194 -11.32 14.22 -9.91
C PRO A 194 -12.78 13.98 -10.30
N ALA A 195 -13.71 14.70 -9.66
CA ALA A 195 -15.09 14.81 -10.13
C ALA A 195 -15.17 15.53 -11.49
N ALA A 196 -16.33 15.45 -12.15
CA ALA A 196 -16.52 16.13 -13.44
C ALA A 196 -16.30 17.65 -13.28
N GLY A 197 -15.33 18.20 -14.02
CA GLY A 197 -14.97 19.62 -13.96
C GLY A 197 -14.19 20.04 -12.71
N GLU A 198 -13.82 19.10 -11.83
CA GLU A 198 -12.93 19.39 -10.70
C GLU A 198 -11.50 19.62 -11.20
N THR A 199 -10.91 20.74 -10.83
CA THR A 199 -9.50 21.05 -11.11
C THR A 199 -8.63 20.66 -9.93
N VAL A 200 -7.43 20.14 -10.21
CA VAL A 200 -6.42 19.88 -9.17
C VAL A 200 -6.09 21.18 -8.42
N THR A 201 -6.11 21.12 -7.09
CA THR A 201 -5.64 22.24 -6.26
C THR A 201 -4.11 22.28 -6.32
N PRO A 202 -3.46 23.43 -6.54
CA PRO A 202 -1.99 23.51 -6.58
C PRO A 202 -1.34 22.83 -5.36
N GLY A 203 -0.33 22.00 -5.61
CA GLY A 203 0.37 21.22 -4.59
C GLY A 203 -0.28 19.86 -4.29
N GLN A 204 -1.44 19.57 -4.87
CA GLN A 204 -2.07 18.24 -4.85
C GLN A 204 -1.68 17.40 -6.07
N SER A 205 -1.99 16.11 -6.03
CA SER A 205 -1.87 15.16 -7.13
C SER A 205 -3.00 14.14 -7.04
N TYR A 206 -3.60 13.77 -8.17
CA TYR A 206 -4.56 12.66 -8.24
C TYR A 206 -3.88 11.32 -8.55
N GLY A 207 -2.62 11.35 -8.99
CA GLY A 207 -1.78 10.17 -9.19
C GLY A 207 -1.28 9.53 -7.89
N SER A 208 -0.20 8.76 -7.98
CA SER A 208 0.47 8.17 -6.83
C SER A 208 1.15 9.23 -5.94
N LEU A 209 1.48 8.88 -4.70
CA LEU A 209 2.29 9.73 -3.83
C LEU A 209 3.69 10.00 -4.41
N SER A 210 4.21 9.11 -5.26
CA SER A 210 5.49 9.30 -5.93
C SER A 210 5.51 10.51 -6.88
N ASN A 211 4.35 10.94 -7.39
CA ASN A 211 4.26 12.14 -8.21
C ASN A 211 4.43 13.44 -7.42
N LEU A 212 4.22 13.42 -6.09
CA LEU A 212 4.36 14.61 -5.24
C LEU A 212 5.83 14.93 -4.90
N VAL A 213 6.78 14.04 -5.19
CA VAL A 213 8.19 14.23 -4.82
C VAL A 213 8.81 15.40 -5.58
N THR A 214 9.41 16.33 -4.85
CA THR A 214 10.17 17.48 -5.37
C THR A 214 11.68 17.30 -5.19
N ALA A 215 12.10 16.51 -4.18
CA ALA A 215 13.48 16.11 -3.96
C ALA A 215 13.57 14.81 -3.15
N MET A 216 14.69 14.10 -3.26
CA MET A 216 14.94 12.82 -2.59
C MET A 216 16.42 12.68 -2.24
N THR A 217 16.73 12.14 -1.06
CA THR A 217 18.09 11.73 -0.68
C THR A 217 18.17 10.21 -0.64
N ALA A 218 19.08 9.63 -1.42
CA ALA A 218 19.29 8.19 -1.50
C ALA A 218 20.75 7.80 -1.24
N VAL A 219 20.96 6.56 -0.78
CA VAL A 219 22.30 5.96 -0.73
C VAL A 219 22.63 5.39 -2.10
N VAL A 220 23.66 5.95 -2.74
CA VAL A 220 24.06 5.59 -4.10
C VAL A 220 25.56 5.34 -4.18
N TRP A 221 25.98 4.57 -5.17
CA TRP A 221 27.38 4.32 -5.47
C TRP A 221 28.06 5.55 -6.10
N ASP A 222 29.24 5.90 -5.60
CA ASP A 222 30.15 6.86 -6.22
C ASP A 222 31.41 6.13 -6.70
N GLU A 223 31.55 5.99 -8.01
CA GLU A 223 32.69 5.33 -8.66
C GLU A 223 34.02 6.03 -8.38
N ASN A 224 34.03 7.35 -8.14
CA ASN A 224 35.26 8.11 -7.96
C ASN A 224 35.98 7.76 -6.65
N ILE A 225 35.23 7.29 -5.66
CA ILE A 225 35.77 6.92 -4.33
C ILE A 225 35.52 5.45 -3.98
N ASP A 226 34.98 4.66 -4.90
CA ASP A 226 34.64 3.23 -4.73
C ASP A 226 33.76 2.99 -3.49
N ARG A 227 32.82 3.88 -3.18
CA ARG A 227 31.98 3.77 -1.98
C ARG A 227 30.56 4.25 -2.23
N PHE A 228 29.62 3.71 -1.44
CA PHE A 228 28.30 4.30 -1.30
C PHE A 228 28.39 5.62 -0.55
N VAL A 229 27.58 6.60 -0.96
CA VAL A 229 27.44 7.94 -0.38
C VAL A 229 25.97 8.34 -0.33
N LEU A 230 25.65 9.40 0.41
CA LEU A 230 24.37 10.08 0.26
C LEU A 230 24.43 11.00 -0.96
N ARG A 231 23.40 10.95 -1.81
CA ARG A 231 23.20 11.92 -2.89
C ARG A 231 21.79 12.48 -2.82
N ASP A 232 21.72 13.80 -2.97
CA ASP A 232 20.47 14.53 -3.14
C ASP A 232 20.12 14.60 -4.63
N PHE A 233 18.85 14.36 -4.92
CA PHE A 233 18.25 14.48 -6.23
C PHE A 233 17.10 15.48 -6.14
N THR A 234 17.07 16.43 -7.06
CA THR A 234 15.92 17.26 -7.35
C THR A 234 15.01 16.56 -8.34
N ARG A 235 13.73 16.96 -8.40
CA ARG A 235 12.78 16.40 -9.38
C ARG A 235 13.20 16.65 -10.85
N ALA A 236 14.06 17.63 -11.09
CA ALA A 236 14.62 17.95 -12.41
C ALA A 236 15.76 17.01 -12.84
N ASP A 237 16.36 16.25 -11.92
CA ASP A 237 17.44 15.32 -12.24
C ASP A 237 16.90 14.10 -13.00
N PRO A 238 17.38 13.78 -14.22
CA PRO A 238 16.85 12.65 -14.99
C PRO A 238 16.90 11.30 -14.27
N GLU A 239 17.95 11.10 -13.46
CA GLU A 239 18.16 9.90 -12.65
C GLU A 239 17.09 9.71 -11.56
N ILE A 240 16.42 10.77 -11.09
CA ILE A 240 15.43 10.65 -10.02
C ILE A 240 14.22 9.82 -10.44
N THR A 241 13.87 9.80 -11.72
CA THR A 241 12.65 9.15 -12.24
C THR A 241 12.61 7.65 -11.96
N ALA A 242 13.78 6.98 -11.91
CA ALA A 242 13.92 5.58 -11.51
C ALA A 242 13.84 5.37 -9.99
N LEU A 243 14.11 6.41 -9.20
CA LEU A 243 14.08 6.39 -7.74
C LEU A 243 12.70 6.73 -7.18
N LEU A 244 11.85 7.45 -7.92
CA LEU A 244 10.50 7.82 -7.46
C LEU A 244 9.60 6.61 -7.15
N THR A 245 9.76 5.53 -7.92
CA THR A 245 9.15 4.21 -7.66
C THR A 245 10.19 3.15 -8.01
N HIS A 246 10.81 2.55 -7.00
CA HIS A 246 12.05 1.78 -7.18
C HIS A 246 11.97 0.32 -6.70
N LEU A 247 10.81 -0.14 -6.21
CA LEU A 247 10.54 -1.50 -5.72
C LEU A 247 11.54 -1.99 -4.67
N GLY A 248 12.11 -1.09 -3.87
CA GLY A 248 13.15 -1.43 -2.90
C GLY A 248 14.57 -1.61 -3.46
N ARG A 249 14.82 -1.36 -4.76
CA ARG A 249 16.18 -1.42 -5.36
C ARG A 249 17.11 -0.28 -5.01
N SER A 250 16.62 0.72 -4.28
CA SER A 250 17.37 1.85 -3.75
C SER A 250 17.04 2.00 -2.27
N PHE A 251 17.93 2.66 -1.52
CA PHE A 251 17.71 3.01 -0.13
C PHE A 251 17.52 4.52 0.00
N VAL A 252 16.26 4.94 0.15
CA VAL A 252 15.88 6.34 0.35
C VAL A 252 15.92 6.68 1.84
N THR A 253 16.66 7.73 2.21
CA THR A 253 16.81 8.16 3.61
C THR A 253 15.96 9.37 3.96
N ALA A 254 15.66 10.25 2.99
CA ALA A 254 14.80 11.40 3.15
C ALA A 254 14.11 11.76 1.83
N VAL A 255 12.95 12.40 1.93
CA VAL A 255 12.16 12.86 0.78
C VAL A 255 11.52 14.20 1.06
N THR A 256 11.40 15.05 0.04
CA THR A 256 10.62 16.29 0.07
C THR A 256 9.46 16.17 -0.92
N LEU A 257 8.24 16.37 -0.45
CA LEU A 257 7.03 16.32 -1.28
C LEU A 257 6.30 17.66 -1.26
N GLN A 258 5.69 18.04 -2.38
CA GLN A 258 4.77 19.18 -2.42
C GLN A 258 3.50 18.87 -1.62
N ALA A 259 2.86 19.91 -1.11
CA ALA A 259 1.58 19.80 -0.42
C ALA A 259 0.67 20.97 -0.82
N GLY A 260 -0.61 20.67 -1.04
CA GLY A 260 -1.63 21.66 -1.33
C GLY A 260 -2.45 22.03 -0.09
N ALA A 261 -3.38 22.95 -0.27
CA ALA A 261 -4.34 23.31 0.78
C ALA A 261 -5.11 22.06 1.24
N ASN A 262 -5.31 21.93 2.55
CA ASN A 262 -6.14 20.89 3.13
C ASN A 262 -7.62 21.15 2.80
N VAL A 263 -8.39 20.08 2.71
CA VAL A 263 -9.81 20.13 2.38
C VAL A 263 -10.63 19.43 3.44
N ARG A 264 -11.85 19.94 3.67
CA ARG A 264 -12.88 19.21 4.40
C ARG A 264 -13.54 18.22 3.44
N LEU A 265 -13.62 16.96 3.85
CA LEU A 265 -14.20 15.88 3.07
C LEU A 265 -15.41 15.32 3.83
N ARG A 266 -16.49 15.07 3.10
CA ARG A 266 -17.57 14.18 3.52
C ARG A 266 -17.23 12.77 3.03
N CYS A 267 -17.44 11.74 3.85
CA CYS A 267 -17.31 10.34 3.47
C CYS A 267 -18.64 9.63 3.76
N GLN A 268 -19.32 9.19 2.70
CA GLN A 268 -20.61 8.49 2.80
C GLN A 268 -20.44 7.02 2.49
N SER A 269 -21.07 6.16 3.29
CA SER A 269 -21.18 4.72 3.04
C SER A 269 -22.59 4.37 2.56
N ILE A 270 -22.69 3.67 1.43
CA ILE A 270 -23.95 3.21 0.84
C ILE A 270 -23.92 1.68 0.73
N MET A 271 -24.98 1.03 1.22
CA MET A 271 -25.08 -0.44 1.35
C MET A 271 -26.36 -1.01 0.70
N ASP A 272 -27.12 -0.20 -0.04
CA ASP A 272 -28.44 -0.54 -0.55
C ASP A 272 -28.52 -0.67 -2.08
N ILE A 273 -27.38 -0.57 -2.77
CA ILE A 273 -27.26 -0.68 -4.24
C ILE A 273 -26.86 -2.12 -4.61
N PRO A 274 -27.68 -2.85 -5.40
CA PRO A 274 -27.28 -4.15 -5.94
C PRO A 274 -26.03 -4.03 -6.84
N TRP A 275 -25.15 -5.04 -6.82
CA TRP A 275 -23.94 -5.02 -7.63
C TRP A 275 -24.25 -4.94 -9.14
N GLN A 276 -25.37 -5.50 -9.58
CA GLN A 276 -25.82 -5.42 -10.98
C GLN A 276 -26.23 -4.00 -11.40
N GLU A 277 -26.69 -3.17 -10.46
CA GLU A 277 -26.96 -1.73 -10.69
C GLU A 277 -25.66 -0.94 -10.65
N MET A 278 -24.84 -1.15 -9.61
CA MET A 278 -23.58 -0.42 -9.41
C MET A 278 -22.58 -0.67 -10.54
N PHE A 279 -22.44 -1.92 -10.96
CA PHE A 279 -21.50 -2.39 -11.98
C PHE A 279 -22.19 -2.74 -13.30
N ALA A 280 -23.33 -2.09 -13.60
CA ALA A 280 -24.07 -2.27 -14.84
C ALA A 280 -23.23 -1.93 -16.10
N GLN A 281 -23.76 -2.27 -17.28
CA GLN A 281 -23.16 -1.90 -18.57
C GLN A 281 -23.02 -0.37 -18.72
N PRO A 282 -22.07 0.13 -19.53
CA PRO A 282 -21.94 1.55 -19.84
C PRO A 282 -23.25 2.17 -20.31
N GLY A 283 -23.56 3.38 -19.83
CA GLY A 283 -24.79 4.09 -20.19
C GLY A 283 -26.06 3.56 -19.51
N ALA A 284 -25.97 2.56 -18.63
CA ALA A 284 -27.10 2.13 -17.81
C ALA A 284 -27.59 3.27 -16.89
N PRO A 285 -28.92 3.42 -16.69
CA PRO A 285 -29.46 4.37 -15.73
C PRO A 285 -29.26 3.86 -14.29
N GLY A 286 -29.48 4.74 -13.31
CA GLY A 286 -29.47 4.38 -11.89
C GLY A 286 -28.18 4.78 -11.17
N ARG A 287 -27.90 4.13 -10.04
CA ARG A 287 -26.78 4.43 -9.14
C ARG A 287 -25.53 3.65 -9.54
N THR A 288 -25.04 3.90 -10.75
CA THR A 288 -23.83 3.26 -11.28
C THR A 288 -22.57 3.80 -10.63
N TYR A 289 -21.50 3.01 -10.62
CA TYR A 289 -20.19 3.42 -10.10
C TYR A 289 -19.69 4.70 -10.77
N GLU A 290 -19.71 4.75 -12.11
CA GLU A 290 -19.37 5.94 -12.90
C GLU A 290 -20.20 7.16 -12.49
N SER A 291 -21.50 7.01 -12.20
CA SER A 291 -22.33 8.16 -11.77
C SER A 291 -21.83 8.79 -10.46
N PHE A 292 -21.26 8.01 -9.54
CA PHE A 292 -20.67 8.52 -8.30
C PHE A 292 -19.30 9.14 -8.55
N VAL A 293 -18.50 8.56 -9.45
CA VAL A 293 -17.22 9.11 -9.89
C VAL A 293 -17.42 10.46 -10.58
N GLU A 294 -18.41 10.59 -11.46
CA GLU A 294 -18.70 11.88 -12.11
C GLU A 294 -19.12 12.94 -11.09
N ARG A 295 -19.88 12.58 -10.06
CA ARG A 295 -20.34 13.52 -9.03
C ARG A 295 -19.28 13.91 -7.99
N SER A 296 -18.47 12.95 -7.55
CA SER A 296 -17.59 13.12 -6.36
C SER A 296 -16.12 12.79 -6.63
N GLY A 297 -15.84 12.10 -7.72
CA GLY A 297 -14.51 11.65 -8.11
C GLY A 297 -14.02 10.47 -7.28
N ARG A 298 -13.91 10.66 -5.97
CA ARG A 298 -13.37 9.67 -5.01
C ARG A 298 -14.42 8.63 -4.64
N VAL A 299 -14.24 7.41 -5.11
CA VAL A 299 -15.14 6.29 -4.87
C VAL A 299 -14.33 5.01 -4.62
N GLU A 300 -14.77 4.20 -3.67
CA GLU A 300 -14.32 2.83 -3.46
C GLU A 300 -15.52 1.91 -3.23
N ALA A 301 -15.59 0.77 -3.91
CA ALA A 301 -16.57 -0.28 -3.62
C ALA A 301 -15.87 -1.55 -3.11
N ILE A 302 -16.39 -2.12 -2.02
CA ILE A 302 -15.97 -3.39 -1.44
C ILE A 302 -17.13 -4.37 -1.56
N TRP A 303 -17.01 -5.37 -2.43
CA TRP A 303 -18.05 -6.35 -2.69
C TRP A 303 -17.68 -7.71 -2.08
N PHE A 304 -18.36 -8.07 -0.99
CA PHE A 304 -18.14 -9.34 -0.30
C PHE A 304 -18.60 -10.54 -1.15
N PRO A 305 -17.87 -11.67 -1.10
CA PRO A 305 -18.15 -12.81 -1.97
C PRO A 305 -19.51 -13.42 -1.64
N PHE A 306 -20.26 -13.83 -2.68
CA PHE A 306 -21.61 -14.41 -2.55
C PHE A 306 -22.64 -13.47 -1.89
N THR A 307 -22.51 -12.16 -2.08
CA THR A 307 -23.47 -11.16 -1.60
C THR A 307 -24.01 -10.29 -2.74
N ASP A 308 -25.19 -9.69 -2.55
CA ASP A 308 -25.84 -8.91 -3.60
C ASP A 308 -25.48 -7.41 -3.61
N LYS A 309 -24.96 -6.87 -2.49
CA LYS A 309 -24.81 -5.42 -2.29
C LYS A 309 -23.40 -5.08 -1.81
N PRO A 310 -22.59 -4.38 -2.61
CA PRO A 310 -21.29 -3.88 -2.18
C PRO A 310 -21.42 -2.80 -1.10
N TRP A 311 -20.36 -2.63 -0.31
CA TRP A 311 -20.12 -1.45 0.50
C TRP A 311 -19.44 -0.38 -0.34
N LEU A 312 -20.22 0.63 -0.74
CA LEU A 312 -19.74 1.78 -1.48
C LEU A 312 -19.34 2.89 -0.51
N LYS A 313 -18.13 3.44 -0.65
CA LYS A 313 -17.67 4.64 0.03
C LYS A 313 -17.44 5.74 -0.99
N ILE A 314 -17.93 6.94 -0.69
CA ILE A 314 -17.84 8.12 -1.56
C ILE A 314 -17.25 9.26 -0.75
N TRP A 315 -16.19 9.89 -1.26
CA TRP A 315 -15.62 11.08 -0.64
C TRP A 315 -15.90 12.32 -1.49
N THR A 316 -16.50 13.34 -0.90
CA THR A 316 -16.86 14.57 -1.59
C THR A 316 -16.24 15.77 -0.87
N PRO A 317 -15.42 16.60 -1.54
CA PRO A 317 -15.01 17.91 -1.02
C PRO A 317 -16.24 18.72 -0.58
N THR A 318 -16.32 19.00 0.71
CA THR A 318 -17.51 19.55 1.36
C THR A 318 -17.06 20.61 2.37
N PRO A 319 -16.92 21.89 1.98
CA PRO A 319 -16.35 22.93 2.86
C PRO A 319 -17.17 23.21 4.12
N VAL A 320 -18.49 23.06 4.04
CA VAL A 320 -19.42 23.27 5.15
C VAL A 320 -20.05 21.93 5.52
N ARG A 321 -19.98 21.57 6.80
CA ARG A 321 -20.54 20.31 7.31
C ARG A 321 -22.05 20.23 7.03
N PRO A 322 -22.54 19.20 6.34
CA PRO A 322 -23.97 18.91 6.26
C PRO A 322 -24.55 18.64 7.67
N PRO A 323 -25.77 19.10 7.99
CA PRO A 323 -26.37 18.88 9.31
C PRO A 323 -26.45 17.41 9.73
N GLU A 324 -26.64 16.51 8.77
CA GLU A 324 -26.73 15.06 8.95
C GLU A 324 -25.38 14.35 9.11
N SER A 325 -24.28 14.97 8.68
CA SER A 325 -22.96 14.35 8.74
C SER A 325 -22.37 14.43 10.16
N ARG A 326 -21.87 13.31 10.67
CA ARG A 326 -21.13 13.27 11.92
C ARG A 326 -19.74 13.84 11.75
N GLU A 327 -19.40 14.87 12.53
CA GLU A 327 -18.04 15.42 12.52
C GLU A 327 -17.05 14.48 13.21
N VAL A 328 -15.91 14.28 12.57
CA VAL A 328 -14.78 13.49 13.08
C VAL A 328 -13.53 14.35 13.18
N PHE A 329 -12.71 14.06 14.19
CA PHE A 329 -11.47 14.79 14.49
C PHE A 329 -10.22 13.89 14.44
N GLY A 330 -10.39 12.66 13.95
CA GLY A 330 -9.32 11.69 13.83
C GLY A 330 -9.67 10.55 12.85
N PRO A 331 -8.65 9.80 12.40
CA PRO A 331 -8.79 8.71 11.46
C PRO A 331 -9.37 7.42 12.06
N TYR A 332 -9.58 6.42 11.19
CA TYR A 332 -9.99 5.05 11.52
C TYR A 332 -11.37 4.94 12.16
N ASN A 333 -12.35 5.56 11.49
CA ASN A 333 -13.72 5.66 11.98
C ASN A 333 -14.53 4.36 11.88
N TYR A 334 -14.07 3.37 11.11
CA TYR A 334 -14.73 2.05 10.98
C TYR A 334 -14.16 1.00 11.93
N PHE A 335 -14.08 1.29 13.24
CA PHE A 335 -13.40 0.40 14.20
C PHE A 335 -13.99 -1.03 14.29
N PHE A 336 -15.21 -1.25 13.80
CA PHE A 336 -15.83 -2.57 13.70
C PHE A 336 -15.18 -3.46 12.62
N THR A 337 -14.44 -2.90 11.66
CA THR A 337 -13.63 -3.68 10.72
C THR A 337 -12.33 -4.19 11.35
N ASP A 338 -11.91 -3.57 12.46
CA ASP A 338 -10.73 -3.96 13.24
C ASP A 338 -11.05 -4.92 14.40
N ASN A 339 -12.33 -5.00 14.78
CA ASN A 339 -12.81 -5.81 15.91
C ASN A 339 -13.98 -6.67 15.44
N LEU A 340 -13.67 -7.86 14.91
CA LEU A 340 -14.67 -8.76 14.35
C LEU A 340 -15.48 -9.45 15.47
N PRO A 341 -16.81 -9.56 15.33
CA PRO A 341 -17.65 -10.26 16.31
C PRO A 341 -17.43 -11.78 16.27
N GLU A 342 -17.66 -12.47 17.38
CA GLU A 342 -17.41 -13.92 17.55
C GLU A 342 -18.02 -14.80 16.44
N PRO A 343 -19.30 -14.62 16.03
CA PRO A 343 -19.87 -15.40 14.93
C PRO A 343 -19.11 -15.27 13.61
N LEU A 344 -18.52 -14.10 13.35
CA LEU A 344 -17.70 -13.87 12.15
C LEU A 344 -16.31 -14.51 12.31
N THR A 345 -15.73 -14.46 13.51
CA THR A 345 -14.44 -15.14 13.77
C THR A 345 -14.56 -16.66 13.77
N ASP A 346 -15.73 -17.23 14.11
CA ASP A 346 -16.00 -18.66 13.99
C ASP A 346 -16.02 -19.10 12.53
N LEU A 347 -16.71 -18.34 11.67
CA LEU A 347 -16.72 -18.57 10.21
C LEU A 347 -15.31 -18.42 9.61
N LEU A 348 -14.57 -17.40 10.03
CA LEU A 348 -13.16 -17.22 9.69
C LEU A 348 -12.34 -18.45 10.08
N GLY A 349 -12.51 -18.96 11.30
CA GLY A 349 -11.84 -20.17 11.79
C GLY A 349 -12.15 -21.41 10.94
N GLN A 350 -13.42 -21.58 10.53
CA GLN A 350 -13.83 -22.68 9.65
C GLN A 350 -13.17 -22.59 8.27
N VAL A 351 -13.23 -21.42 7.62
CA VAL A 351 -12.61 -21.21 6.30
C VAL A 351 -11.09 -21.37 6.37
N ALA A 352 -10.45 -20.82 7.39
CA ALA A 352 -9.01 -20.97 7.63
C ALA A 352 -8.59 -22.42 7.92
N ALA A 353 -9.46 -23.23 8.52
CA ALA A 353 -9.27 -24.67 8.72
C ALA A 353 -9.52 -25.50 7.45
N GLY A 354 -9.83 -24.87 6.32
CA GLY A 354 -10.05 -25.53 5.03
C GLY A 354 -11.50 -25.94 4.76
N ILE A 355 -12.46 -25.51 5.59
CA ILE A 355 -13.89 -25.78 5.36
C ILE A 355 -14.42 -24.80 4.30
N GLN A 356 -14.07 -25.05 3.04
CA GLN A 356 -14.35 -24.14 1.92
C GLN A 356 -15.85 -23.86 1.74
N ALA A 357 -16.73 -24.81 2.05
CA ALA A 357 -18.18 -24.66 1.96
C ALA A 357 -18.75 -23.60 2.92
N ALA A 358 -18.00 -23.15 3.93
CA ALA A 358 -18.40 -22.04 4.80
C ALA A 358 -18.27 -20.66 4.13
N THR A 359 -17.62 -20.57 2.96
CA THR A 359 -17.30 -19.29 2.29
C THR A 359 -18.52 -18.42 2.01
N PRO A 360 -19.66 -18.93 1.47
CA PRO A 360 -20.83 -18.09 1.26
C PRO A 360 -21.39 -17.50 2.57
N ALA A 361 -21.46 -18.30 3.62
CA ALA A 361 -21.88 -17.82 4.94
C ALA A 361 -20.91 -16.79 5.51
N PHE A 362 -19.60 -16.98 5.28
CA PHE A 362 -18.58 -16.02 5.68
C PHE A 362 -18.69 -14.67 4.95
N GLY A 363 -18.94 -14.67 3.63
CA GLY A 363 -19.18 -13.45 2.86
C GLY A 363 -20.43 -12.68 3.34
N ILE A 364 -21.53 -13.40 3.58
CA ILE A 364 -22.75 -12.81 4.18
C ILE A 364 -22.47 -12.26 5.58
N GLY A 365 -21.72 -12.99 6.40
CA GLY A 365 -21.34 -12.57 7.75
C GLY A 365 -20.51 -11.28 7.74
N GLN A 366 -19.56 -11.14 6.81
CA GLN A 366 -18.79 -9.90 6.62
C GLN A 366 -19.71 -8.72 6.27
N LEU A 367 -20.63 -8.90 5.32
CA LEU A 367 -21.60 -7.86 4.92
C LEU A 367 -22.47 -7.41 6.10
N VAL A 368 -23.04 -8.37 6.85
CA VAL A 368 -23.89 -8.09 8.02
C VAL A 368 -23.10 -7.36 9.10
N ALA A 369 -21.85 -7.75 9.37
CA ALA A 369 -20.99 -7.09 10.34
C ALA A 369 -20.72 -5.63 9.97
N VAL A 370 -20.47 -5.34 8.69
CA VAL A 370 -20.30 -3.95 8.21
C VAL A 370 -21.59 -3.15 8.32
N GLN A 371 -22.73 -3.70 7.89
CA GLN A 371 -24.03 -3.01 7.99
C GLN A 371 -24.39 -2.67 9.43
N ALA A 372 -24.26 -3.63 10.35
CA ALA A 372 -24.50 -3.42 11.77
C ALA A 372 -23.49 -2.43 12.36
N GLY A 373 -22.21 -2.55 11.99
CA GLY A 373 -21.14 -1.66 12.42
C GLY A 373 -21.41 -0.20 12.04
N LEU A 374 -21.73 0.07 10.77
CA LEU A 374 -22.07 1.41 10.29
C LEU A 374 -23.23 2.01 11.09
N ALA A 375 -24.33 1.26 11.23
CA ALA A 375 -25.53 1.73 11.92
C ALA A 375 -25.32 1.95 13.43
N LEU A 376 -24.62 1.04 14.12
CA LEU A 376 -24.39 1.13 15.57
C LEU A 376 -23.43 2.24 15.96
N THR A 377 -22.60 2.69 15.01
CA THR A 377 -21.52 3.65 15.27
C THR A 377 -21.75 5.00 14.61
N ASP A 378 -22.87 5.17 13.90
CA ASP A 378 -23.22 6.40 13.18
C ASP A 378 -22.07 6.84 12.26
N THR A 379 -21.57 5.89 11.45
CA THR A 379 -20.41 6.09 10.57
C THR A 379 -20.73 5.97 9.09
N ASP A 380 -22.01 5.91 8.72
CA ASP A 380 -22.44 5.94 7.34
C ASP A 380 -22.33 7.32 6.69
N ASP A 381 -22.27 8.42 7.46
CA ASP A 381 -22.05 9.77 6.95
C ASP A 381 -21.09 10.58 7.83
N LEU A 382 -19.83 10.65 7.42
CA LEU A 382 -18.76 11.31 8.15
C LEU A 382 -18.36 12.63 7.50
N TRP A 383 -17.88 13.58 8.29
CA TRP A 383 -17.27 14.81 7.80
C TRP A 383 -16.04 15.20 8.64
N GLY A 384 -14.91 15.47 8.00
CA GLY A 384 -13.65 15.73 8.70
C GLY A 384 -12.61 16.41 7.82
N TRP A 385 -11.41 16.62 8.36
CA TRP A 385 -10.26 16.95 7.52
C TRP A 385 -9.86 15.74 6.68
N SER A 386 -9.15 15.97 5.57
CA SER A 386 -8.86 14.92 4.59
C SER A 386 -8.34 13.63 5.24
N LYS A 387 -7.27 13.72 6.05
CA LYS A 387 -6.67 12.54 6.70
C LYS A 387 -7.65 11.76 7.60
N ASP A 388 -8.61 12.45 8.22
CA ASP A 388 -9.54 11.85 9.19
C ASP A 388 -10.54 10.91 8.52
N VAL A 389 -10.76 11.08 7.20
CA VAL A 389 -11.64 10.20 6.42
C VAL A 389 -10.91 9.44 5.31
N LEU A 390 -9.68 9.82 4.96
CA LEU A 390 -8.83 9.06 4.03
C LEU A 390 -8.12 7.87 4.71
N PHE A 391 -7.79 7.97 5.99
CA PHE A 391 -7.26 6.83 6.75
C PHE A 391 -8.41 6.08 7.44
N TYR A 392 -8.74 4.90 6.93
CA TYR A 392 -9.85 4.10 7.41
C TYR A 392 -9.51 2.63 7.68
N LEU A 393 -8.25 2.21 7.45
CA LEU A 393 -7.78 0.85 7.73
C LEU A 393 -6.64 0.87 8.74
N ARG A 394 -6.77 0.13 9.84
CA ARG A 394 -5.65 -0.15 10.76
C ARG A 394 -4.99 -1.48 10.39
N HIS A 395 -3.75 -1.64 10.85
CA HIS A 395 -3.02 -2.90 10.69
C HIS A 395 -3.73 -4.10 11.37
N THR A 396 -4.69 -3.89 12.26
CA THR A 396 -5.46 -4.92 12.97
C THR A 396 -6.55 -5.58 12.13
N THR A 397 -6.91 -5.02 10.97
CA THR A 397 -7.91 -5.63 10.09
C THR A 397 -7.53 -7.05 9.67
N MET A 398 -8.53 -7.79 9.17
CA MET A 398 -8.40 -9.19 8.77
C MET A 398 -7.24 -9.38 7.80
N ARG A 399 -6.35 -10.34 8.09
CA ARG A 399 -5.17 -10.61 7.27
C ARG A 399 -5.57 -11.36 6.01
N VAL A 400 -5.28 -10.75 4.86
CA VAL A 400 -5.60 -11.29 3.54
C VAL A 400 -4.37 -11.26 2.64
N THR A 401 -4.40 -12.06 1.58
CA THR A 401 -3.59 -11.85 0.38
C THR A 401 -4.48 -11.33 -0.74
N ALA A 402 -3.88 -10.75 -1.79
CA ALA A 402 -4.60 -10.06 -2.83
C ALA A 402 -3.97 -10.32 -4.21
N GLY A 403 -4.81 -10.47 -5.23
CA GLY A 403 -4.43 -10.39 -6.63
C GLY A 403 -5.09 -9.20 -7.33
N GLY A 404 -4.79 -9.02 -8.62
CA GLY A 404 -5.37 -7.99 -9.48
C GLY A 404 -4.34 -6.94 -9.89
N GLY A 405 -4.79 -5.73 -10.17
CA GLY A 405 -3.91 -4.66 -10.60
C GLY A 405 -4.67 -3.41 -11.01
N VAL A 406 -4.06 -2.62 -11.89
CA VAL A 406 -4.61 -1.38 -12.41
C VAL A 406 -4.87 -1.48 -13.90
N VAL A 407 -6.01 -0.96 -14.32
CA VAL A 407 -6.33 -0.71 -15.72
C VAL A 407 -6.18 0.78 -15.98
N VAL A 408 -5.26 1.15 -16.87
CA VAL A 408 -5.06 2.53 -17.32
C VAL A 408 -5.83 2.72 -18.61
N THR A 409 -6.73 3.70 -18.63
CA THR A 409 -7.67 3.95 -19.73
C THR A 409 -8.16 5.39 -19.70
N LYS A 410 -9.07 5.79 -20.61
CA LYS A 410 -9.74 7.09 -20.57
C LYS A 410 -10.97 7.08 -19.67
N ARG A 411 -11.33 8.24 -19.12
CA ARG A 411 -12.50 8.42 -18.23
C ARG A 411 -13.80 7.78 -18.71
N ALA A 412 -14.14 7.90 -20.01
CA ALA A 412 -15.38 7.36 -20.57
C ALA A 412 -15.49 5.81 -20.53
N ASN A 413 -14.42 5.13 -20.12
CA ASN A 413 -14.35 3.67 -20.08
C ASN A 413 -14.55 3.10 -18.67
N ILE A 414 -14.73 3.94 -17.64
CA ILE A 414 -14.83 3.51 -16.24
C ILE A 414 -15.86 2.41 -16.05
N GLN A 415 -17.10 2.66 -16.49
CA GLN A 415 -18.19 1.72 -16.27
C GLN A 415 -17.98 0.42 -17.07
N ARG A 416 -17.37 0.50 -18.26
CA ARG A 416 -17.10 -0.68 -19.11
C ARG A 416 -16.08 -1.60 -18.45
N VAL A 417 -14.95 -1.04 -18.02
CA VAL A 417 -13.88 -1.81 -17.36
C VAL A 417 -14.42 -2.57 -16.15
N ILE A 418 -15.15 -1.88 -15.28
CA ILE A 418 -15.69 -2.44 -14.03
C ILE A 418 -16.76 -3.50 -14.32
N ASN A 419 -17.64 -3.27 -15.29
CA ASN A 419 -18.65 -4.23 -15.69
C ASN A 419 -18.02 -5.52 -16.24
N GLU A 420 -17.03 -5.42 -17.12
CA GLU A 420 -16.34 -6.58 -17.71
C GLU A 420 -15.71 -7.45 -16.61
N PHE A 421 -15.00 -6.83 -15.65
CA PHE A 421 -14.39 -7.56 -14.55
C PHE A 421 -15.42 -8.22 -13.65
N THR A 422 -16.42 -7.47 -13.19
CA THR A 422 -17.42 -7.96 -12.21
C THR A 422 -18.28 -9.06 -12.82
N THR A 423 -18.58 -8.98 -14.12
CA THR A 423 -19.27 -10.04 -14.87
C THR A 423 -18.42 -11.31 -14.94
N TRP A 424 -17.14 -11.18 -15.31
CA TRP A 424 -16.20 -12.31 -15.33
C TRP A 424 -16.03 -12.95 -13.95
N HIS A 425 -15.78 -12.12 -12.92
CA HIS A 425 -15.55 -12.52 -11.54
C HIS A 425 -16.75 -13.30 -10.98
N ASN A 426 -17.96 -12.75 -11.14
CA ASN A 426 -19.19 -13.40 -10.68
C ASN A 426 -19.42 -14.76 -11.36
N ARG A 427 -19.28 -14.80 -12.69
CA ARG A 427 -19.42 -16.04 -13.45
C ARG A 427 -18.42 -17.08 -12.96
N ARG A 428 -17.14 -16.71 -12.83
CA ARG A 428 -16.08 -17.65 -12.47
C ARG A 428 -16.24 -18.17 -11.04
N MET A 429 -16.61 -17.30 -10.10
CA MET A 429 -16.94 -17.68 -8.74
C MET A 429 -18.13 -18.64 -8.69
N SER A 430 -19.16 -18.42 -9.50
CA SER A 430 -20.35 -19.29 -9.57
C SER A 430 -20.01 -20.69 -10.12
N GLU A 431 -19.22 -20.75 -11.19
CA GLU A 431 -18.76 -22.02 -11.78
C GLU A 431 -17.96 -22.86 -10.77
N LEU A 432 -17.00 -22.22 -10.08
CA LEU A 432 -16.18 -22.90 -9.08
C LEU A 432 -17.02 -23.36 -7.87
N ALA A 433 -17.97 -22.55 -7.42
CA ALA A 433 -18.88 -22.93 -6.35
C ALA A 433 -19.75 -24.14 -6.74
N ALA A 434 -20.18 -24.24 -8.01
CA ALA A 434 -20.92 -25.41 -8.51
C ALA A 434 -20.06 -26.70 -8.50
N GLU A 435 -18.73 -26.56 -8.55
CA GLU A 435 -17.77 -27.65 -8.36
C GLU A 435 -17.38 -27.87 -6.88
N GLY A 436 -17.96 -27.12 -5.94
CA GLY A 436 -17.61 -27.16 -4.52
C GLY A 436 -16.28 -26.49 -4.16
N LYS A 437 -15.72 -25.67 -5.05
CA LYS A 437 -14.45 -24.96 -4.86
C LYS A 437 -14.69 -23.50 -4.49
N TYR A 438 -13.98 -23.02 -3.47
CA TYR A 438 -14.11 -21.63 -2.98
C TYR A 438 -12.73 -21.01 -2.78
N PRO A 439 -12.05 -20.58 -3.86
CA PRO A 439 -10.70 -20.02 -3.76
C PRO A 439 -10.68 -18.58 -3.22
N ILE A 440 -11.81 -17.87 -3.30
CA ILE A 440 -11.95 -16.48 -2.87
C ILE A 440 -12.99 -16.41 -1.75
N ASN A 441 -12.53 -16.00 -0.57
CA ASN A 441 -13.36 -15.84 0.64
C ASN A 441 -13.29 -14.42 1.24
N GLY A 442 -12.58 -13.50 0.58
CA GLY A 442 -12.62 -12.07 0.86
C GLY A 442 -13.23 -11.27 -0.29
N PRO A 443 -13.39 -9.95 -0.14
CA PRO A 443 -14.08 -9.12 -1.11
C PRO A 443 -13.32 -8.90 -2.43
N PHE A 444 -14.09 -8.53 -3.46
CA PHE A 444 -13.61 -7.71 -4.56
C PHE A 444 -13.56 -6.24 -4.11
N GLU A 445 -12.47 -5.54 -4.42
CA GLU A 445 -12.28 -4.12 -4.14
C GLU A 445 -12.01 -3.37 -5.44
N VAL A 446 -12.76 -2.30 -5.70
CA VAL A 446 -12.48 -1.37 -6.78
C VAL A 446 -12.37 0.05 -6.25
N ARG A 447 -11.31 0.74 -6.68
CA ARG A 447 -11.09 2.17 -6.45
C ARG A 447 -10.39 2.79 -7.65
N MET A 448 -10.29 4.12 -7.67
CA MET A 448 -9.68 4.83 -8.77
C MET A 448 -8.69 5.89 -8.31
N CYS A 449 -7.72 6.19 -9.17
CA CYS A 449 -6.95 7.41 -9.09
C CYS A 449 -6.63 7.96 -10.49
N GLY A 450 -6.01 9.15 -10.54
CA GLY A 450 -5.46 9.67 -11.79
C GLY A 450 -4.13 9.00 -12.16
N VAL A 451 -3.59 9.37 -13.31
CA VAL A 451 -2.20 9.08 -13.66
C VAL A 451 -1.22 10.00 -12.91
N ASP A 452 0.07 9.67 -12.90
CA ASP A 452 1.12 10.57 -12.43
C ASP A 452 1.34 11.75 -13.41
N ASP A 453 0.35 12.65 -13.49
CA ASP A 453 0.34 13.79 -14.41
C ASP A 453 1.42 14.80 -14.01
N GLN A 454 2.26 15.15 -14.98
CA GLN A 454 3.34 16.10 -14.78
C GLN A 454 2.86 17.55 -14.73
N SER A 455 1.64 17.84 -15.17
CA SER A 455 1.02 19.15 -14.99
C SER A 455 0.73 19.46 -13.51
N GLU A 456 0.65 18.43 -12.66
CA GLU A 456 0.41 18.55 -11.21
C GLU A 456 1.70 18.87 -10.43
N VAL A 457 2.88 18.74 -11.05
CA VAL A 457 4.18 18.94 -10.41
C VAL A 457 4.59 20.42 -10.51
N LEU A 458 4.74 21.09 -9.37
CA LEU A 458 4.94 22.55 -9.32
C LEU A 458 6.42 23.00 -9.30
N VAL A 459 7.33 22.08 -9.58
CA VAL A 459 8.77 22.31 -9.70
C VAL A 459 9.26 21.79 -11.05
N GLU A 460 10.45 22.20 -11.48
CA GLU A 460 11.07 21.61 -12.66
C GLU A 460 11.20 20.08 -12.51
N SER A 461 10.81 19.34 -13.55
CA SER A 461 10.66 17.89 -13.51
C SER A 461 11.26 17.22 -14.73
N ALA A 462 12.04 16.15 -14.49
CA ALA A 462 12.50 15.25 -15.54
C ALA A 462 11.41 14.27 -16.03
N GLY A 463 10.26 14.20 -15.35
CA GLY A 463 9.13 13.38 -15.75
C GLY A 463 8.50 12.55 -14.62
N PRO A 464 7.57 11.64 -14.96
CA PRO A 464 6.88 10.78 -14.01
C PRO A 464 7.79 9.67 -13.46
N PRO A 465 7.39 8.98 -12.38
CA PRO A 465 8.08 7.79 -11.91
C PRO A 465 8.10 6.70 -13.00
N ASN A 466 9.28 6.18 -13.33
CA ASN A 466 9.45 5.34 -14.52
C ASN A 466 8.62 4.06 -14.51
N ILE A 467 8.55 3.40 -13.35
CA ILE A 467 7.83 2.13 -13.16
C ILE A 467 6.69 2.27 -12.15
N SER A 468 6.11 3.47 -11.99
CA SER A 468 4.81 3.59 -11.31
C SER A 468 3.73 2.92 -12.16
N ALA A 469 2.86 2.13 -11.53
CA ALA A 469 1.76 1.46 -12.23
C ALA A 469 0.78 2.48 -12.86
N VAL A 470 0.76 3.72 -12.36
CA VAL A 470 -0.09 4.81 -12.89
C VAL A 470 0.68 5.85 -13.68
N ARG A 471 1.88 5.50 -14.16
CA ARG A 471 2.60 6.35 -15.11
C ARG A 471 1.73 6.62 -16.35
N PRO A 472 1.59 7.87 -16.82
CA PRO A 472 0.90 8.19 -18.06
C PRO A 472 1.45 7.40 -19.27
N ARG A 473 0.62 7.21 -20.29
CA ARG A 473 1.02 6.60 -21.58
C ARG A 473 1.17 7.69 -22.64
N PRO A 474 2.40 8.08 -23.03
CA PRO A 474 2.61 9.15 -24.01
C PRO A 474 1.96 8.91 -25.39
N ASP A 475 1.77 7.66 -25.79
CA ASP A 475 1.08 7.24 -27.01
C ASP A 475 -0.45 7.25 -26.89
N HIS A 476 -0.98 7.34 -25.67
CA HIS A 476 -2.42 7.48 -25.37
C HIS A 476 -2.63 8.60 -24.35
N PRO A 477 -2.45 9.88 -24.75
CA PRO A 477 -2.54 11.01 -23.83
C PRO A 477 -3.95 11.23 -23.25
N ASP A 478 -4.97 10.60 -23.84
CA ASP A 478 -6.34 10.59 -23.32
C ASP A 478 -6.56 9.56 -22.19
N TRP A 479 -5.60 8.67 -21.93
CA TRP A 479 -5.68 7.72 -20.83
C TRP A 479 -5.21 8.35 -19.51
N ASP A 480 -6.14 9.04 -18.88
CA ASP A 480 -5.96 9.80 -17.63
C ASP A 480 -6.48 9.05 -16.38
N THR A 481 -7.01 7.84 -16.56
CA THR A 481 -7.81 7.15 -15.56
C THR A 481 -7.18 5.82 -15.17
N CYS A 482 -6.97 5.62 -13.87
CA CYS A 482 -6.40 4.39 -13.31
C CYS A 482 -7.43 3.69 -12.41
N ILE A 483 -7.91 2.53 -12.84
CA ILE A 483 -8.95 1.74 -12.17
C ILE A 483 -8.29 0.54 -11.50
N TRP A 484 -8.19 0.56 -10.18
CA TRP A 484 -7.60 -0.50 -9.37
C TRP A 484 -8.67 -1.53 -9.05
N MET A 485 -8.44 -2.77 -9.47
CA MET A 485 -9.35 -3.88 -9.25
C MET A 485 -8.59 -5.01 -8.57
N ASN A 486 -9.01 -5.31 -7.34
CA ASN A 486 -8.37 -6.31 -6.50
C ASN A 486 -9.37 -7.34 -6.03
N VAL A 487 -8.92 -8.58 -5.89
CA VAL A 487 -9.67 -9.63 -5.21
C VAL A 487 -8.82 -10.13 -4.07
N VAL A 488 -9.40 -10.18 -2.87
CA VAL A 488 -8.69 -10.61 -1.66
C VAL A 488 -9.22 -11.94 -1.14
N THR A 489 -8.37 -12.69 -0.47
CA THR A 489 -8.70 -13.99 0.13
C THR A 489 -7.76 -14.29 1.29
N LEU A 490 -8.13 -15.19 2.18
CA LEU A 490 -7.28 -15.60 3.29
C LEU A 490 -6.01 -16.29 2.77
N PRO A 491 -4.81 -15.99 3.31
CA PRO A 491 -3.59 -16.70 2.94
C PRO A 491 -3.73 -18.21 3.17
N GLY A 492 -3.28 -19.00 2.19
CA GLY A 492 -3.38 -20.46 2.23
C GLY A 492 -4.71 -21.06 1.75
N THR A 493 -5.67 -20.23 1.32
CA THR A 493 -6.94 -20.73 0.76
C THR A 493 -6.71 -21.66 -0.45
N PRO A 494 -7.22 -22.90 -0.44
CA PRO A 494 -7.03 -23.83 -1.56
C PRO A 494 -7.57 -23.28 -2.88
N GLY A 495 -6.75 -23.33 -3.92
CA GLY A 495 -7.10 -22.86 -5.26
C GLY A 495 -6.92 -21.35 -5.50
N ALA A 496 -6.58 -20.56 -4.47
CA ALA A 496 -6.40 -19.11 -4.61
C ALA A 496 -5.34 -18.72 -5.65
N SER A 497 -4.17 -19.38 -5.65
CA SER A 497 -3.10 -19.08 -6.62
C SER A 497 -3.53 -19.35 -8.06
N ALA A 498 -4.25 -20.45 -8.30
CA ALA A 498 -4.78 -20.78 -9.63
C ALA A 498 -5.84 -19.77 -10.08
N TYR A 499 -6.72 -19.35 -9.17
CA TYR A 499 -7.70 -18.30 -9.46
C TYR A 499 -7.02 -16.96 -9.81
N PHE A 500 -6.03 -16.54 -9.02
CA PHE A 500 -5.32 -15.28 -9.29
C PHE A 500 -4.49 -15.33 -10.58
N ARG A 501 -3.92 -16.48 -10.94
CA ARG A 501 -3.27 -16.69 -12.24
C ARG A 501 -4.25 -16.58 -13.40
N GLU A 502 -5.43 -17.18 -13.28
CA GLU A 502 -6.48 -17.07 -14.30
C GLU A 502 -6.95 -15.62 -14.44
N MET A 503 -7.14 -14.95 -13.31
CA MET A 503 -7.56 -13.55 -13.24
C MET A 503 -6.54 -12.61 -13.88
N GLU A 504 -5.24 -12.69 -13.53
CA GLU A 504 -4.23 -11.78 -14.08
C GLU A 504 -4.05 -11.95 -15.59
N ARG A 505 -4.13 -13.18 -16.10
CA ARG A 505 -4.05 -13.47 -17.54
C ARG A 505 -5.29 -12.95 -18.26
N TRP A 506 -6.49 -13.19 -17.72
CA TRP A 506 -7.73 -12.63 -18.26
C TRP A 506 -7.70 -11.10 -18.29
N MET A 507 -7.22 -10.45 -17.22
CA MET A 507 -7.11 -8.99 -17.16
C MET A 507 -6.10 -8.45 -18.19
N ALA A 508 -4.93 -9.07 -18.34
CA ALA A 508 -3.94 -8.67 -19.33
C ALA A 508 -4.46 -8.82 -20.77
N ASP A 509 -5.15 -9.93 -21.05
CA ASP A 509 -5.72 -10.19 -22.38
C ASP A 509 -6.88 -9.23 -22.68
N ASN A 510 -7.80 -9.04 -21.74
CA ASN A 510 -9.02 -8.24 -21.93
C ASN A 510 -8.75 -6.73 -21.99
N TYR A 511 -7.84 -6.23 -21.14
CA TYR A 511 -7.50 -4.81 -21.05
C TYR A 511 -6.25 -4.50 -21.86
N SER A 512 -6.38 -4.64 -23.18
CA SER A 512 -5.31 -4.47 -24.16
C SER A 512 -5.77 -3.69 -25.41
N GLY A 513 -4.84 -3.37 -26.30
CA GLY A 513 -5.10 -2.63 -27.54
C GLY A 513 -5.38 -1.14 -27.32
N ASP A 514 -6.18 -0.54 -28.20
CA ASP A 514 -6.40 0.93 -28.25
C ASP A 514 -7.39 1.45 -27.19
N TYR A 515 -7.85 0.59 -26.28
CA TYR A 515 -8.90 0.92 -25.32
C TYR A 515 -8.36 1.04 -23.88
N ALA A 516 -7.43 0.18 -23.48
CA ALA A 516 -6.85 0.17 -22.13
C ALA A 516 -5.53 -0.60 -22.09
N THR A 517 -4.79 -0.47 -20.99
CA THR A 517 -3.66 -1.35 -20.65
C THR A 517 -3.75 -1.81 -19.20
N PHE A 518 -3.35 -3.05 -18.93
CA PHE A 518 -3.24 -3.60 -17.58
C PHE A 518 -1.81 -3.53 -17.05
N ARG A 519 -1.66 -3.18 -15.76
CA ARG A 519 -0.40 -3.26 -15.02
C ARG A 519 -0.64 -3.87 -13.64
N SER A 520 0.31 -4.68 -13.16
CA SER A 520 0.26 -5.22 -11.80
C SER A 520 0.37 -4.12 -10.75
N GLU A 521 -0.40 -4.23 -9.66
CA GLU A 521 -0.23 -3.37 -8.48
C GLU A 521 0.95 -3.89 -7.65
N TRP A 522 2.04 -3.13 -7.62
CA TRP A 522 3.31 -3.58 -7.02
C TRP A 522 3.23 -4.00 -5.56
N ALA A 523 2.28 -3.46 -4.79
CA ALA A 523 2.10 -3.82 -3.40
C ALA A 523 1.45 -5.20 -3.19
N LYS A 524 0.73 -5.74 -4.20
CA LYS A 524 -0.09 -6.96 -4.09
C LYS A 524 0.60 -8.15 -4.76
N GLY A 525 -0.11 -9.28 -4.92
CA GLY A 525 0.34 -10.43 -5.68
C GLY A 525 0.17 -10.27 -7.19
N TRP A 526 1.15 -10.78 -7.94
CA TRP A 526 1.20 -10.78 -9.41
C TRP A 526 2.26 -11.79 -9.87
N GLY A 527 2.23 -12.22 -11.14
CA GLY A 527 3.12 -13.25 -11.67
C GLY A 527 2.87 -14.59 -10.99
N PHE A 528 1.60 -14.99 -10.94
CA PHE A 528 1.12 -16.18 -10.27
C PHE A 528 1.41 -17.45 -11.09
N THR A 529 1.94 -18.44 -10.39
CA THR A 529 1.87 -19.85 -10.80
C THR A 529 0.91 -20.58 -9.86
N ASP A 530 0.72 -21.87 -10.06
CA ASP A 530 -0.09 -22.69 -9.15
C ASP A 530 0.52 -22.72 -7.72
N GLN A 531 1.80 -22.34 -7.57
CA GLN A 531 2.54 -22.24 -6.32
C GLN A 531 2.51 -20.84 -5.68
N GLY A 532 1.77 -19.89 -6.25
CA GLY A 532 1.63 -18.52 -5.73
C GLY A 532 2.26 -17.45 -6.61
N GLY A 533 2.15 -16.19 -6.15
CA GLY A 533 2.66 -15.00 -6.84
C GLY A 533 4.19 -14.92 -6.89
N TYR A 534 4.69 -14.00 -7.71
CA TYR A 534 6.10 -13.61 -7.85
C TYR A 534 6.99 -14.73 -8.40
N ARG A 535 6.41 -15.64 -9.19
CA ARG A 535 7.05 -16.88 -9.63
C ARG A 535 7.00 -17.10 -11.13
N ASP A 536 6.00 -16.58 -11.83
CA ASP A 536 5.81 -16.86 -13.26
C ASP A 536 6.93 -16.21 -14.10
N PRO A 537 7.80 -17.00 -14.76
CA PRO A 537 8.97 -16.47 -15.45
C PRO A 537 8.62 -15.64 -16.70
N GLU A 538 7.53 -15.99 -17.39
CA GLU A 538 7.01 -15.23 -18.54
C GLU A 538 6.50 -13.87 -18.07
N TRP A 539 5.71 -13.86 -16.99
CA TRP A 539 5.19 -12.62 -16.42
C TRP A 539 6.30 -11.67 -15.96
N LEU A 540 7.31 -12.21 -15.25
CA LEU A 540 8.44 -11.46 -14.71
C LEU A 540 9.41 -10.99 -15.79
N GLY A 541 9.69 -11.84 -16.79
CA GLY A 541 10.72 -11.62 -17.80
C GLY A 541 10.22 -10.92 -19.07
N GLU A 542 8.92 -10.97 -19.35
CA GLU A 542 8.35 -10.51 -20.62
C GLU A 542 7.16 -9.58 -20.40
N THR A 543 6.09 -10.04 -19.73
CA THR A 543 4.84 -9.28 -19.60
C THR A 543 5.03 -7.95 -18.84
N LEU A 544 5.67 -7.98 -17.67
CA LEU A 544 5.95 -6.76 -16.91
C LEU A 544 6.88 -5.81 -17.65
N PRO A 545 8.06 -6.23 -18.14
CA PRO A 545 8.92 -5.36 -18.94
C PRO A 545 8.21 -4.71 -20.13
N ALA A 546 7.36 -5.45 -20.84
CA ALA A 546 6.58 -4.93 -21.97
C ALA A 546 5.61 -3.81 -21.52
N ALA A 547 4.88 -4.01 -20.41
CA ALA A 547 3.93 -3.02 -19.87
C ALA A 547 4.57 -1.68 -19.45
N TYR A 548 5.91 -1.67 -19.25
CA TYR A 548 6.72 -0.49 -18.93
C TYR A 548 7.69 -0.10 -20.07
N THR A 549 7.49 -0.63 -21.28
CA THR A 549 8.30 -0.33 -22.47
C THR A 549 7.45 0.10 -23.65
N GLU A 550 6.32 -0.56 -23.89
CA GLU A 550 5.40 -0.21 -24.97
C GLU A 550 4.78 1.17 -24.74
N GLY A 551 4.81 2.01 -25.79
CA GLY A 551 4.30 3.39 -25.72
C GLY A 551 5.14 4.35 -24.88
N ILE A 552 6.28 3.90 -24.33
CA ILE A 552 7.09 4.65 -23.36
C ILE A 552 8.45 5.04 -23.97
N PRO A 553 8.89 6.32 -23.85
CA PRO A 553 10.20 6.75 -24.30
C PRO A 553 11.36 5.94 -23.70
N ALA A 554 12.39 5.71 -24.51
CA ALA A 554 13.55 4.92 -24.11
C ALA A 554 14.26 5.46 -22.86
N SER A 555 14.21 6.78 -22.62
CA SER A 555 14.83 7.43 -21.46
C SER A 555 14.20 7.09 -20.12
N GLY A 556 12.97 6.57 -20.10
CA GLY A 556 12.29 6.22 -18.85
C GLY A 556 11.69 4.82 -18.85
N ASN A 557 11.89 4.00 -19.87
CA ASN A 557 11.29 2.67 -19.92
C ASN A 557 11.91 1.69 -18.90
N TRP A 558 11.44 0.43 -18.93
CA TRP A 558 11.95 -0.64 -18.06
C TRP A 558 13.48 -0.80 -18.12
N ALA A 559 14.06 -0.77 -19.33
CA ALA A 559 15.50 -0.95 -19.52
C ALA A 559 16.31 0.23 -18.94
N ALA A 560 15.88 1.47 -19.18
CA ALA A 560 16.51 2.65 -18.58
C ALA A 560 16.39 2.66 -17.05
N THR A 561 15.25 2.22 -16.51
CA THR A 561 15.06 2.08 -15.06
C THR A 561 16.04 1.08 -14.47
N ARG A 562 16.17 -0.11 -15.08
CA ARG A 562 17.15 -1.12 -14.66
C ARG A 562 18.57 -0.58 -14.72
N ALA A 563 18.94 0.08 -15.81
CA ALA A 563 20.28 0.66 -15.98
C ALA A 563 20.57 1.70 -14.89
N SER A 564 19.64 2.62 -14.63
CA SER A 564 19.77 3.64 -13.57
C SER A 564 19.91 3.02 -12.18
N LEU A 565 19.05 2.06 -11.82
CA LEU A 565 19.12 1.39 -10.51
C LEU A 565 20.42 0.58 -10.35
N ASN A 566 20.91 -0.06 -11.41
CA ASN A 566 22.19 -0.76 -11.39
C ASN A 566 23.37 0.20 -11.31
N ALA A 567 23.30 1.39 -11.91
CA ALA A 567 24.35 2.41 -11.78
C ALA A 567 24.43 2.95 -10.34
N HIS A 568 23.29 3.12 -9.66
CA HIS A 568 23.25 3.54 -8.25
C HIS A 568 23.67 2.44 -7.26
N ASP A 569 23.61 1.16 -7.65
CA ASP A 569 23.95 0.02 -6.81
C ASP A 569 24.51 -1.14 -7.67
N PRO A 570 25.75 -1.01 -8.20
CA PRO A 570 26.35 -2.02 -9.07
C PRO A 570 26.70 -3.31 -8.32
N HIS A 571 26.82 -3.22 -6.98
CA HIS A 571 27.10 -4.36 -6.10
C HIS A 571 25.83 -5.10 -5.66
N ARG A 572 24.66 -4.57 -6.03
CA ARG A 572 23.33 -5.12 -5.70
C ARG A 572 23.12 -5.23 -4.18
N VAL A 573 23.73 -4.35 -3.39
CA VAL A 573 23.56 -4.29 -1.93
C VAL A 573 22.09 -4.15 -1.57
N PHE A 574 21.34 -3.35 -2.33
CA PHE A 574 19.90 -3.12 -2.14
C PHE A 574 19.03 -4.05 -3.00
N ALA A 575 19.45 -5.30 -3.17
CA ALA A 575 18.69 -6.34 -3.85
C ALA A 575 18.56 -7.61 -2.99
N ASN A 576 17.61 -8.45 -3.34
CA ASN A 576 17.54 -9.86 -2.95
C ASN A 576 17.36 -10.70 -4.22
N SER A 577 17.34 -12.02 -4.09
CA SER A 577 17.19 -12.96 -5.23
C SER A 577 15.93 -12.71 -6.08
N PHE A 578 14.84 -12.19 -5.51
CA PHE A 578 13.65 -11.84 -6.27
C PHE A 578 13.92 -10.63 -7.18
N HIS A 579 14.64 -9.63 -6.69
CA HIS A 579 15.07 -8.53 -7.55
C HIS A 579 16.06 -8.98 -8.61
N ASP A 580 16.90 -9.98 -8.34
CA ASP A 580 17.82 -10.53 -9.35
C ASP A 580 17.08 -11.17 -10.52
N ARG A 581 15.83 -11.61 -10.32
CA ARG A 581 14.94 -12.08 -11.38
C ARG A 581 14.13 -10.94 -12.01
N LEU A 582 13.62 -10.02 -11.21
CA LEU A 582 12.73 -8.94 -11.65
C LEU A 582 13.50 -7.80 -12.34
N LEU A 583 14.55 -7.29 -11.70
CA LEU A 583 15.38 -6.16 -12.14
C LEU A 583 16.86 -6.61 -12.20
N PRO A 584 17.22 -7.49 -13.16
CA PRO A 584 18.59 -7.97 -13.31
C PRO A 584 19.55 -6.86 -13.70
#